data_AF-D7A649-F1
#
_entry.id   AF-D7A649-F1
#
_cell.length_a   1.000
_cell.length_b   1.000
_cell.length_c   1.000
_cell.angle_alpha   90.00
_cell.angle_beta   90.00
_cell.angle_gamma   90.00
#
_symmetry.space_group_name_H-M   'P 1'
#
loop_
_entity.id
_entity.type
_entity.pdbx_description
1 polymer ?
#
loop_
_entity_poly.entity_id
_entity_poly.type
_entity_poly.pdbx_seq_one_letter_code
_entity_poly.pdbx_strand_id
1 'polypeptide(L)' 'MPTDISTPCVSVCVLDAAGRVCVGCGRTVEEIGAWSTMSEAERRAVMARLSRKVTP' A
#
# COMPACT_ATOMS: atom_id res chain seq x y z
N MET A 1 14.32 -6.79 15.75
CA MET A 1 13.12 -6.92 14.89
C MET A 1 13.05 -5.63 14.09
N PRO A 2 13.27 -5.61 12.76
CA PRO A 2 13.35 -4.35 12.03
C PRO A 2 12.00 -3.64 12.09
N THR A 3 12.01 -2.52 12.80
CA THR A 3 10.96 -1.53 12.94
C THR A 3 10.79 -0.80 11.62
N ASP A 4 9.54 -0.61 11.19
CA ASP A 4 9.16 0.25 10.08
C ASP A 4 9.72 -0.14 8.70
N ILE A 5 9.17 -1.21 8.12
CA ILE A 5 8.95 -1.17 6.68
C ILE A 5 8.00 0.02 6.47
N SER A 6 8.42 1.10 5.81
CA SER A 6 7.56 2.26 5.54
C SER A 6 6.36 1.82 4.71
N THR A 7 5.29 1.40 5.39
CA THR A 7 4.06 0.95 4.74
C THR A 7 3.02 2.05 4.86
N PRO A 8 2.25 2.31 3.81
CA PRO A 8 1.10 3.21 3.88
C PRO A 8 -0.10 2.50 4.56
N CYS A 9 0.13 1.39 5.28
CA CYS A 9 -0.91 0.61 5.91
C CYS A 9 -1.39 1.33 7.18
N VAL A 10 -2.67 1.71 7.19
CA VAL A 10 -3.34 2.27 8.37
C VAL A 10 -3.99 1.20 9.25
N SER A 11 -3.55 -0.07 9.12
CA SER A 11 -4.14 -1.25 9.77
C SER A 11 -5.64 -1.46 9.50
N VAL A 12 -6.14 -0.88 8.41
CA VAL A 12 -7.50 -1.08 7.91
C VAL A 12 -7.41 -1.86 6.60
N CYS A 13 -7.87 -3.11 6.61
CA CYS A 13 -7.93 -3.97 5.43
C CYS A 13 -9.38 -4.03 4.94
N VAL A 14 -9.77 -3.03 4.14
CA VAL A 14 -11.07 -3.00 3.47
C VAL A 14 -10.79 -2.90 1.99
N LEU A 15 -11.29 -3.85 1.20
CA LEU A 15 -11.15 -3.82 -0.26
C LEU A 15 -12.31 -3.02 -0.88
N ASP A 16 -12.08 -2.48 -2.08
CA ASP A 16 -13.10 -1.87 -2.90
C ASP A 16 -14.15 -2.90 -3.34
N ALA A 17 -15.25 -2.44 -3.92
CA ALA A 17 -16.33 -3.32 -4.37
C ALA A 17 -15.86 -4.39 -5.38
N ALA A 18 -14.75 -4.16 -6.07
CA ALA A 18 -14.14 -5.09 -7.01
C ALA A 18 -13.08 -6.02 -6.38
N GLY A 19 -12.76 -5.87 -5.10
CA GLY A 19 -11.76 -6.69 -4.41
C GLY A 19 -10.32 -6.50 -4.89
N ARG A 20 -10.03 -5.40 -5.59
CA ARG A 20 -8.75 -5.15 -6.26
C ARG A 20 -7.88 -4.14 -5.52
N VAL A 21 -8.49 -3.21 -4.80
CA VAL A 21 -7.78 -2.12 -4.11
C VAL A 21 -8.23 -2.03 -2.66
N CYS A 22 -7.30 -1.95 -1.72
CA CYS A 22 -7.60 -1.60 -0.34
C CYS A 22 -7.99 -0.12 -0.26
N VAL A 23 -9.22 0.18 0.15
CA VAL A 23 -9.71 1.55 0.32
C VAL A 23 -9.10 2.25 1.54
N GLY A 24 -8.54 1.49 2.49
CA GLY A 24 -7.87 2.04 3.67
C GLY A 24 -6.48 2.61 3.34
N CYS A 25 -5.62 1.82 2.70
CA CYS A 25 -4.26 2.23 2.34
C CYS A 25 -4.08 2.64 0.86
N GLY A 26 -5.10 2.46 0.02
CA GLY A 26 -5.14 2.79 -1.41
C GLY A 26 -4.37 1.83 -2.34
N ARG A 27 -3.81 0.74 -1.80
CA ARG A 27 -2.95 -0.23 -2.53
C ARG A 27 -3.74 -1.31 -3.23
N THR A 28 -3.22 -1.86 -4.33
CA THR A 28 -3.80 -3.06 -4.92
C THR A 28 -3.45 -4.32 -4.13
N VAL A 29 -4.24 -5.38 -4.27
CA VAL A 29 -3.97 -6.68 -3.63
C VAL A 29 -2.65 -7.27 -4.14
N GLU A 30 -2.33 -7.09 -5.41
CA GLU A 30 -1.05 -7.50 -5.99
C GLU A 30 0.12 -6.76 -5.35
N GLU A 31 -0.02 -5.46 -5.11
CA GLU A 31 1.00 -4.65 -4.43
C GLU A 31 1.16 -5.06 -2.96
N ILE A 32 0.09 -5.53 -2.31
CA ILE A 32 0.14 -6.03 -0.92
C ILE A 32 0.87 -7.38 -0.89
N GLY A 33 0.54 -8.30 -1.80
CA GLY A 33 1.18 -9.61 -1.91
C GLY A 33 2.65 -9.53 -2.31
N ALA A 34 3.00 -8.62 -3.22
CA ALA A 34 4.38 -8.40 -3.65
C ALA A 34 5.20 -7.51 -2.70
N TRP A 35 4.62 -6.96 -1.63
CA TRP A 35 5.29 -5.95 -0.81
C TRP A 35 6.57 -6.44 -0.14
N SER A 36 6.55 -7.69 0.32
CA SER A 36 7.72 -8.35 0.94
C SER A 36 8.85 -8.56 -0.06
N THR A 37 8.55 -8.76 -1.34
CA THR A 37 9.51 -9.00 -2.41
C THR A 37 9.90 -7.74 -3.19
N MET A 38 9.13 -6.65 -3.05
CA MET A 38 9.41 -5.37 -3.69
C MET A 38 10.70 -4.73 -3.17
N SER A 39 11.48 -4.21 -4.11
CA SER A 39 12.63 -3.33 -3.84
C SER A 39 12.18 -1.99 -3.27
N GLU A 40 13.08 -1.30 -2.58
CA GLU A 40 12.77 0.00 -1.97
C GLU A 40 12.35 1.07 -3.01
N ALA A 41 12.86 0.98 -4.24
CA ALA A 41 12.45 1.84 -5.34
C ALA A 41 10.97 1.61 -5.74
N GLU A 42 10.55 0.35 -5.84
CA GLU A 42 9.14 0.00 -6.10
C GLU A 42 8.24 0.44 -4.96
N ARG A 43 8.69 0.24 -3.71
CA ARG A 43 7.95 0.69 -2.52
C ARG A 43 7.73 2.20 -2.51
N ARG A 44 8.77 2.97 -2.86
CA ARG A 44 8.68 4.43 -3.00
C ARG A 44 7.74 4.85 -4.12
N ALA A 45 7.76 4.18 -5.27
CA ALA A 45 6.85 4.47 -6.38
C ALA A 45 5.39 4.24 -5.98
N VAL A 46 5.11 3.13 -5.28
CA VAL A 46 3.78 2.84 -4.73
C VAL A 46 3.37 3.93 -3.73
N MET A 47 4.22 4.25 -2.75
CA MET A 47 3.95 5.31 -1.76
C MET A 47 3.67 6.66 -2.41
N ALA A 48 4.44 7.06 -3.43
CA ALA A 48 4.22 8.31 -4.17
C ALA A 48 2.90 8.32 -4.96
N ARG A 49 2.46 7.16 -5.47
CA ARG A 49 1.15 7.04 -6.11
C ARG A 49 0.01 7.20 -5.12
N LEU A 50 0.19 6.70 -3.90
CA LEU A 50 -0.83 6.70 -2.84
C LEU A 50 -0.97 8.05 -2.15
N SER A 51 0.15 8.71 -1.83
CA SER A 51 0.14 10.05 -1.22
C SER A 51 -0.63 11.07 -2.06
N ARG A 52 -0.64 10.88 -3.38
CA ARG A 52 -1.42 11.70 -4.32
C ARG A 52 -2.93 11.48 -4.25
N LYS A 53 -3.40 10.43 -3.58
CA LYS A 53 -4.82 10.06 -3.42
C LYS A 53 -5.35 10.31 -2.01
N VAL A 54 -4.48 10.50 -1.01
CA VAL A 54 -4.90 10.84 0.35
C VAL A 54 -5.14 12.35 0.41
N THR A 55 -6.30 12.78 -0.08
CA THR A 55 -6.85 14.06 0.33
C THR A 55 -7.41 13.86 1.74
N PRO A 56 -7.05 14.70 2.73
CA PRO A 56 -7.55 14.59 4.11
C PRO A 56 -9.07 14.70 4.20
#